data_AF-A0A0F9IPX1-F1
#
_entry.id   AF-A0A0F9IPX1-F1
#
_cell.length_a   1.000
_cell.length_b   1.000
_cell.length_c   1.000
_cell.angle_alpha   90.00
_cell.angle_beta   90.00
_cell.angle_gamma   90.00
#
_symmetry.space_group_name_H-M   'P 1'
#
loop_
_entity.id
_entity.type
_entity.pdbx_description
1 polymer ?
#
loop_
_entity_poly.entity_id
_entity_poly.type
_entity_poly.pdbx_seq_one_letter_code
_entity_poly.pdbx_strand_id
1 'polypeptide(L)'
;MKIKMNMKWRFSIIVMTAILVVSMVPNTTVMISNDAVQTEAPIMSIGPPYKAALMLGGDETDLGFSYVAIQAMYALEANYGWGISISRHVAEADHYRVMNDYGYAGYDVVFIVGGEFIGTSYFSGVVETHN
;
A
#
# COMPACT_ATOMS: atom_id res chain seq x y z
N MET A 1 -15.82 -0.54 -51.57
CA MET A 1 -14.46 -1.10 -51.71
C MET A 1 -14.16 -1.98 -50.49
N LYS A 2 -14.20 -3.32 -50.62
CA LYS A 2 -13.89 -4.25 -49.50
C LYS A 2 -12.39 -4.48 -49.47
N ILE A 3 -11.71 -3.92 -48.46
CA ILE A 3 -10.27 -4.13 -48.26
C ILE A 3 -10.07 -5.56 -47.75
N LYS A 4 -9.47 -6.43 -48.57
CA LYS A 4 -9.15 -7.82 -48.20
C LYS A 4 -7.84 -7.83 -47.40
N MET A 5 -7.96 -7.62 -46.09
CA MET A 5 -6.80 -7.56 -45.18
C MET A 5 -6.17 -8.96 -44.98
N ASN A 6 -4.89 -9.10 -45.30
CA ASN A 6 -4.08 -10.32 -45.11
C ASN A 6 -4.05 -10.74 -43.63
N MET A 7 -4.35 -11.99 -43.33
CA MET A 7 -4.51 -12.51 -41.97
C MET A 7 -3.28 -12.32 -41.09
N LYS A 8 -2.07 -12.33 -41.67
CA LYS A 8 -0.81 -12.07 -40.94
C LYS A 8 -0.70 -10.61 -40.46
N TRP A 9 -1.26 -9.67 -41.20
CA TRP A 9 -1.22 -8.24 -40.87
C TRP A 9 -2.27 -7.86 -39.81
N ARG A 10 -3.32 -8.67 -39.63
CA ARG A 10 -4.38 -8.40 -38.65
C ARG A 10 -3.84 -8.43 -37.23
N PHE A 11 -2.98 -9.40 -36.92
CA PHE A 11 -2.40 -9.54 -35.58
C PHE A 11 -1.43 -8.41 -35.28
N SER A 12 -0.58 -8.01 -36.22
CA SER A 12 0.32 -6.86 -36.04
C SER A 12 -0.45 -5.55 -35.85
N ILE A 13 -1.53 -5.33 -36.61
CA ILE A 13 -2.36 -4.14 -36.46
C ILE A 13 -3.05 -4.11 -35.09
N ILE A 14 -3.58 -5.25 -34.62
CA ILE A 14 -4.22 -5.38 -33.30
C ILE A 14 -3.21 -5.12 -32.17
N VAL A 15 -2.00 -5.69 -32.26
CA VAL A 15 -0.95 -5.47 -31.25
C VAL A 15 -0.52 -4.00 -31.25
N MET A 16 -0.35 -3.39 -32.41
CA MET A 16 0.07 -1.99 -32.49
C MET A 16 -1.01 -1.02 -32.00
N THR A 17 -2.29 -1.31 -32.27
CA THR A 17 -3.41 -0.52 -31.71
C THR A 17 -3.55 -0.73 -30.21
N ALA A 18 -3.35 -1.93 -29.68
CA ALA A 18 -3.35 -2.16 -28.23
C ALA A 18 -2.25 -1.37 -27.52
N ILE A 19 -1.04 -1.33 -28.08
CA ILE A 19 0.07 -0.54 -27.53
C ILE A 19 -0.23 0.97 -27.59
N LEU A 20 -0.82 1.45 -28.69
CA LEU A 20 -1.19 2.85 -28.84
C LEU A 20 -2.27 3.26 -27.82
N VAL A 21 -3.27 2.43 -27.58
CA VAL A 21 -4.35 2.72 -26.62
C VAL A 21 -3.83 2.72 -25.18
N VAL A 22 -2.88 1.85 -24.83
CA VAL A 22 -2.21 1.87 -23.51
C VAL A 22 -1.30 3.11 -23.34
N SER A 23 -0.68 3.62 -24.41
CA SER A 23 0.12 4.85 -24.37
C SER A 23 -0.71 6.15 -24.27
N MET A 24 -2.02 6.06 -24.48
CA MET A 24 -2.96 7.20 -24.45
C MET A 24 -3.71 7.32 -23.12
N VAL A 25 -3.30 6.61 -22.07
CA VAL A 25 -3.75 6.92 -20.72
C VAL A 25 -3.29 8.35 -20.42
N PRO A 26 -4.20 9.32 -20.20
CA PRO A 26 -3.78 10.65 -19.84
C PRO A 26 -2.98 10.54 -18.55
N ASN A 27 -1.71 10.99 -18.59
CA ASN A 27 -1.00 11.36 -17.38
C ASN A 27 -1.82 12.48 -16.73
N THR A 28 -2.73 12.07 -15.85
CA THR A 28 -3.38 12.98 -14.91
C THR A 28 -2.37 13.23 -13.80
N THR A 29 -1.25 13.86 -14.17
CA THR A 29 -0.53 14.70 -13.23
C THR A 29 -1.51 15.81 -12.90
N VAL A 30 -2.28 15.62 -11.83
CA VAL A 30 -3.03 16.69 -11.22
C VAL A 30 -1.98 17.72 -10.82
N MET A 31 -1.80 18.72 -11.69
CA MET A 31 -1.04 19.91 -11.36
C MET A 31 -1.91 20.67 -10.36
N ILE A 32 -1.73 20.35 -9.08
CA ILE A 32 -2.19 21.20 -8.00
C ILE A 32 -1.36 22.49 -8.15
N SER A 33 -1.97 23.55 -8.67
CA SER A 33 -1.39 24.89 -8.61
C SER A 33 -1.42 25.33 -7.15
N ASN A 34 -0.41 24.96 -6.37
CA ASN A 34 -0.14 25.60 -5.10
C ASN A 34 0.55 26.95 -5.40
N ASP A 35 -0.26 27.96 -5.76
CA ASP A 35 0.18 29.36 -5.84
C ASP A 35 0.48 29.97 -4.45
N ALA A 36 0.51 29.15 -3.40
CA ALA A 36 1.13 29.51 -2.14
C ALA A 36 2.60 29.07 -2.20
N VAL A 37 3.50 30.05 -2.15
CA VAL A 37 4.91 29.83 -1.80
C VAL A 37 4.93 29.11 -0.46
N GLN A 38 5.06 27.79 -0.49
CA GLN A 38 5.17 26.94 0.67
C GLN A 38 6.64 27.01 1.12
N THR A 39 7.04 28.17 1.62
CA THR A 39 8.30 28.34 2.33
C THR A 39 8.19 27.60 3.64
N GLU A 40 9.07 26.60 3.77
CA GLU A 40 9.29 25.72 4.91
C GLU A 40 8.43 24.45 4.88
N ALA A 41 9.06 23.36 4.41
CA ALA A 41 8.62 22.02 4.76
C ALA A 41 8.53 21.93 6.29
N PRO A 42 7.47 21.34 6.87
CA PRO A 42 7.39 21.18 8.30
C PRO A 42 8.65 20.44 8.76
N ILE A 43 9.44 21.10 9.62
CA ILE A 43 10.51 20.44 10.35
C ILE A 43 9.80 19.45 11.25
N MET A 44 9.67 18.20 10.79
CA MET A 44 9.17 17.14 11.63
C MET A 44 10.15 17.01 12.78
N SER A 45 9.72 17.41 13.98
CA SER A 45 10.42 17.10 15.20
C SER A 45 10.65 15.59 15.18
N ILE A 46 11.92 15.19 15.09
CA ILE A 46 12.31 13.79 15.17
C ILE A 46 12.10 13.41 16.63
N GLY A 47 10.87 13.00 16.95
CA GLY A 47 10.58 12.25 18.17
C GLY A 47 11.48 11.01 18.23
N PRO A 48 11.54 10.32 19.38
CA PRO A 48 12.27 9.05 19.47
C PRO A 48 11.84 8.09 18.35
N PRO A 49 12.69 7.12 17.95
CA PRO A 49 12.32 6.19 16.90
C PRO A 49 11.05 5.44 17.28
N TYR A 50 9.93 5.80 16.65
CA TYR A 50 8.64 5.16 16.87
C TYR A 50 8.67 3.74 16.32
N LYS A 51 7.76 2.90 16.80
CA LYS A 51 7.59 1.52 16.40
C LYS A 51 6.29 1.37 15.61
N ALA A 52 6.40 0.94 14.36
CA ALA A 52 5.26 0.61 13.51
C ALA A 52 5.18 -0.89 13.24
N ALA A 53 3.98 -1.45 13.36
CA ALA A 53 3.68 -2.82 12.94
C ALA A 53 2.77 -2.81 11.72
N LEU A 54 2.91 -3.82 10.86
CA LEU A 54 2.03 -4.10 9.74
C LEU A 54 1.56 -5.54 9.80
N MET A 55 0.27 -5.73 9.56
CA MET A 55 -0.40 -7.03 9.48
C MET A 55 -1.20 -7.11 8.19
N LEU A 56 -1.00 -8.20 7.42
CA LEU A 56 -1.67 -8.45 6.15
C LEU A 56 -1.88 -9.95 5.87
N GLY A 57 -2.88 -10.29 5.05
CA GLY A 57 -3.13 -11.67 4.60
C GLY A 57 -2.28 -12.09 3.39
N GLY A 58 -1.66 -11.15 2.69
CA GLY A 58 -0.76 -11.39 1.56
C GLY A 58 0.73 -11.29 1.90
N ASP A 59 1.52 -11.07 0.85
CA ASP A 59 2.95 -10.77 0.89
C ASP A 59 3.37 -9.91 -0.34
N GLU A 60 4.66 -9.63 -0.48
CA GLU A 60 5.21 -8.81 -1.57
C GLU A 60 5.03 -9.42 -2.96
N THR A 61 4.66 -10.70 -3.07
CA THR A 61 4.55 -11.38 -4.37
C THR A 61 3.30 -10.96 -5.15
N ASP A 62 2.34 -10.28 -4.50
CA ASP A 62 1.16 -9.74 -5.18
C ASP A 62 1.48 -8.55 -6.10
N LEU A 63 2.69 -7.96 -5.96
CA LEU A 63 3.19 -6.81 -6.73
C LEU A 63 2.20 -5.63 -6.79
N GLY A 64 1.31 -5.53 -5.80
CA GLY A 64 0.21 -4.59 -5.77
C GLY A 64 -0.09 -4.15 -4.35
N PHE A 65 -1.21 -4.59 -3.82
CA PHE A 65 -1.77 -4.05 -2.57
C PHE A 65 -0.86 -4.31 -1.36
N SER A 66 -0.50 -5.57 -1.14
CA SER A 66 0.37 -6.02 -0.05
C SER A 66 1.80 -5.52 -0.26
N TYR A 67 2.30 -5.61 -1.50
CA TYR A 67 3.60 -5.07 -1.87
C TYR A 67 3.74 -3.59 -1.48
N VAL A 68 2.78 -2.74 -1.86
CA VAL A 68 2.85 -1.30 -1.57
C VAL A 68 2.78 -1.03 -0.06
N ALA A 69 1.95 -1.76 0.69
CA ALA A 69 1.90 -1.63 2.14
C ALA A 69 3.25 -1.97 2.80
N ILE A 70 3.92 -3.01 2.32
CA ILE A 70 5.25 -3.40 2.81
C ILE A 70 6.31 -2.38 2.43
N GLN A 71 6.30 -1.85 1.21
CA GLN A 71 7.21 -0.79 0.80
C GLN A 71 7.04 0.47 1.66
N ALA A 72 5.81 0.81 2.08
CA ALA A 72 5.57 1.93 2.98
C ALA A 72 6.23 1.71 4.36
N MET A 73 6.23 0.48 4.89
CA MET A 73 6.94 0.17 6.14
C MET A 73 8.45 0.37 6.01
N TYR A 74 9.06 -0.13 4.92
CA TYR A 74 10.48 0.12 4.68
C TYR A 74 10.80 1.61 4.50
N ALA A 75 9.87 2.39 3.94
CA ALA A 75 10.03 3.85 3.88
C ALA A 75 9.99 4.51 5.27
N LEU A 76 9.20 4.00 6.22
CA LEU A 76 9.21 4.49 7.60
C LEU A 76 10.57 4.25 8.28
N GLU A 77 11.12 3.05 8.13
CA GLU A 77 12.45 2.71 8.65
C GLU A 77 13.54 3.57 7.99
N ALA A 78 13.56 3.64 6.65
CA ALA A 78 14.62 4.33 5.90
C ALA A 78 14.61 5.86 6.09
N ASN A 79 13.43 6.48 6.10
CA ASN A 79 13.31 7.94 6.12
C ASN A 79 13.24 8.52 7.53
N TYR A 80 12.77 7.73 8.51
CA TYR A 80 12.51 8.23 9.86
C TYR A 80 13.18 7.40 10.97
N GLY A 81 13.85 6.29 10.64
CA GLY A 81 14.51 5.44 11.64
C GLY A 81 13.54 4.69 12.55
N TRP A 82 12.29 4.50 12.11
CA TRP A 82 11.28 3.79 12.90
C TRP A 82 11.61 2.30 13.00
N GLY A 83 11.35 1.70 14.15
CA GLY A 83 11.40 0.25 14.31
C GLY A 83 10.19 -0.40 13.66
N ILE A 84 10.40 -1.30 12.69
CA ILE A 84 9.28 -1.92 11.96
C ILE A 84 9.13 -3.41 12.27
N SER A 85 7.91 -3.92 12.17
CA SER A 85 7.64 -5.37 12.11
C SER A 85 6.48 -5.64 11.16
N ILE A 86 6.58 -6.74 10.42
CA ILE A 86 5.63 -7.09 9.35
C ILE A 86 5.23 -8.55 9.50
N SER A 87 3.95 -8.78 9.81
CA SER A 87 3.31 -10.10 9.78
C SER A 87 2.61 -10.33 8.45
N ARG A 88 3.12 -11.29 7.67
CA ARG A 88 2.59 -11.72 6.37
C ARG A 88 1.70 -12.95 6.55
N HIS A 89 0.80 -13.18 5.59
CA HIS A 89 -0.08 -14.34 5.56
C HIS A 89 -0.80 -14.63 6.88
N VAL A 90 -1.28 -13.59 7.56
CA VAL A 90 -1.92 -13.83 8.84
C VAL A 90 -3.27 -14.50 8.63
N ALA A 91 -3.43 -15.68 9.21
CA ALA A 91 -4.65 -16.46 9.12
C ALA A 91 -5.77 -15.82 9.96
N GLU A 92 -7.03 -16.02 9.54
CA GLU A 92 -8.21 -15.49 10.23
C GLU A 92 -8.25 -15.82 11.73
N ALA A 93 -7.91 -17.07 12.08
CA ALA A 93 -7.85 -17.54 13.45
C ALA A 93 -6.80 -16.80 14.31
N ASP A 94 -5.78 -16.23 13.69
CA ASP A 94 -4.69 -15.52 14.36
C ASP A 94 -4.90 -14.00 14.40
N HIS A 95 -5.96 -13.46 13.77
CA HIS A 95 -6.15 -12.02 13.63
C HIS A 95 -6.07 -11.27 14.96
N TYR A 96 -6.81 -11.74 15.95
CA TYR A 96 -6.84 -11.12 17.28
C TYR A 96 -5.48 -11.22 17.97
N ARG A 97 -4.87 -12.42 17.94
CA ARG A 97 -3.63 -12.71 18.66
C ARG A 97 -2.49 -11.82 18.14
N VAL A 98 -2.29 -11.76 16.83
CA VAL A 98 -1.20 -10.97 16.23
C VAL A 98 -1.37 -9.47 16.52
N MET A 99 -2.59 -8.94 16.38
CA MET A 99 -2.87 -7.54 16.70
C MET A 99 -2.62 -7.24 18.19
N ASN A 100 -3.06 -8.13 19.08
CA ASN A 100 -2.86 -8.02 20.52
C ASN A 100 -1.36 -8.14 20.90
N ASP A 101 -0.61 -9.04 20.27
CA ASP A 101 0.83 -9.20 20.48
C ASP A 101 1.59 -7.90 20.13
N TYR A 102 1.18 -7.19 19.07
CA TYR A 102 1.72 -5.87 18.74
C TYR A 102 1.38 -4.81 19.79
N GLY A 103 0.16 -4.83 20.34
CA GLY A 103 -0.23 -3.97 21.46
C GLY A 103 0.66 -4.19 22.69
N TYR A 104 0.80 -5.43 23.14
CA TYR A 104 1.66 -5.78 24.28
C TYR A 104 3.14 -5.50 24.04
N ALA A 105 3.61 -5.62 22.79
CA ALA A 105 4.98 -5.28 22.43
C ALA A 105 5.24 -3.76 22.39
N GLY A 106 4.22 -2.92 22.63
CA GLY A 106 4.35 -1.46 22.68
C GLY A 106 4.73 -0.88 21.33
N TYR A 107 3.99 -1.25 20.27
CA TYR A 107 4.06 -0.56 19.00
C TYR A 107 3.19 0.71 19.06
N ASP A 108 3.73 1.84 18.60
CA ASP A 108 3.03 3.12 18.61
C ASP A 108 1.89 3.16 17.58
N VAL A 109 2.02 2.40 16.49
CA VAL A 109 0.99 2.24 15.47
C VAL A 109 0.99 0.82 14.90
N VAL A 110 -0.21 0.28 14.67
CA VAL A 110 -0.42 -1.01 13.99
C VAL A 110 -1.29 -0.77 12.75
N PHE A 111 -0.70 -0.94 11.57
CA PHE A 111 -1.41 -0.92 10.30
C PHE A 111 -1.99 -2.31 10.01
N ILE A 112 -3.28 -2.37 9.73
CA ILE A 112 -3.99 -3.60 9.41
C ILE A 112 -4.54 -3.46 7.99
N VAL A 113 -3.99 -4.23 7.06
CA VAL A 113 -4.19 -4.02 5.61
C VAL A 113 -4.84 -5.25 5.00
N GLY A 114 -6.16 -5.16 4.77
CA GLY A 114 -6.98 -6.22 4.19
C GLY A 114 -8.43 -6.13 4.65
N GLY A 115 -9.37 -6.51 3.77
CA GLY A 115 -10.79 -6.53 4.12
C GLY A 115 -11.14 -7.62 5.14
N GLU A 116 -10.37 -8.71 5.16
CA GLU A 116 -10.55 -9.83 6.09
C GLU A 116 -10.42 -9.44 7.57
N PHE A 117 -9.76 -8.32 7.88
CA PHE A 117 -9.52 -7.91 9.25
C PHE A 117 -10.65 -7.08 9.86
N ILE A 118 -11.62 -6.60 9.08
CA ILE A 118 -12.68 -5.68 9.55
C ILE A 118 -13.45 -6.26 10.75
N GLY A 119 -13.79 -7.56 10.68
CA GLY A 119 -14.49 -8.27 11.75
C GLY A 119 -13.72 -8.25 13.08
N THR A 120 -12.39 -8.35 13.00
CA THR A 120 -11.52 -8.45 14.17
C THR A 120 -10.97 -7.10 14.62
N SER A 121 -10.85 -6.09 13.78
CA SER A 121 -10.30 -4.79 14.18
C SER A 121 -11.36 -3.85 14.77
N TYR A 122 -12.51 -3.70 14.09
CA TYR A 122 -13.54 -2.73 14.50
C TYR A 122 -14.47 -3.25 15.60
N PHE A 123 -14.66 -4.56 15.70
CA PHE A 123 -15.72 -5.14 16.54
C PHE A 123 -15.20 -5.99 17.70
N SER A 124 -13.88 -6.16 17.84
CA SER A 124 -13.30 -7.01 18.90
C SER A 124 -12.98 -6.29 20.21
N GLY A 125 -12.94 -4.95 20.21
CA GLY A 125 -12.50 -4.16 21.36
C GLY A 125 -10.99 -4.17 21.64
N VAL A 126 -10.15 -4.85 20.82
CA VAL A 126 -8.69 -4.90 21.05
C VAL A 126 -8.05 -3.52 21.08
N VAL A 127 -8.49 -2.63 20.20
CA VAL A 127 -8.01 -1.24 20.14
C VAL A 127 -8.28 -0.50 21.45
N GLU A 128 -9.40 -0.80 22.13
CA GLU A 128 -9.77 -0.16 23.40
C GLU A 128 -8.91 -0.63 24.58
N THR A 129 -8.28 -1.80 24.48
CA THR A 129 -7.45 -2.37 25.57
C THR A 129 -6.02 -1.84 25.61
N HIS A 130 -5.56 -1.10 24.60
CA HIS A 130 -4.17 -0.64 24.46
C HIS A 130 -4.02 0.88 24.25
N ASN A 131 -5.10 1.65 24.38
CA ASN A 131 -5.10 3.12 24.39
C ASN A 131 -5.00 3.67 25.82
#